data_AF-A0A5Z9CVN5-F1
#
_entry.id   AF-A0A5Z9CVN5-F1
#
_cell.length_a   1.000
_cell.length_b   1.000
_cell.length_c   1.000
_cell.angle_alpha   90.00
_cell.angle_beta   90.00
_cell.angle_gamma   90.00
#
_symmetry.space_group_name_H-M   'P 1'
#
loop_
_entity.id
_entity.type
_entity.pdbx_description
1 polymer ?
#
loop_
_entity_poly.entity_id
_entity_poly.type
_entity_poly.pdbx_seq_one_letter_code
_entity_poly.pdbx_strand_id
1 'polypeptide(L)' 'MAIKLIAIDMDGTLLLPDHTISPAVKNAIAA' A
#
# COMPACT_ATOMS: atom_id res chain seq x y z
N MET A 1 18.37 6.07 -11.75
CA MET A 1 17.34 5.14 -12.27
C MET A 1 16.14 5.20 -11.35
N ALA A 2 14.92 5.31 -11.89
CA ALA A 2 13.70 5.32 -11.09
C ALA A 2 13.19 3.89 -10.84
N ILE A 3 12.53 3.67 -9.70
CA ILE A 3 11.80 2.43 -9.41
C ILE A 3 10.63 2.30 -10.39
N LYS A 4 10.44 1.09 -10.94
CA LYS A 4 9.40 0.80 -11.95
C LYS A 4 8.29 -0.13 -11.45
N LEU A 5 8.53 -0.86 -10.37
CA LEU A 5 7.58 -1.84 -9.83
C LEU A 5 7.82 -1.99 -8.32
N ILE A 6 6.73 -2.06 -7.58
CA ILE A 6 6.72 -2.36 -6.15
C ILE A 6 5.69 -3.48 -5.94
N ALA A 7 6.12 -4.60 -5.36
CA ALA A 7 5.22 -5.66 -4.90
C ALA A 7 5.03 -5.49 -3.38
N ILE A 8 3.78 -5.46 -2.93
CA ILE A 8 3.41 -5.18 -1.54
C ILE A 8 2.53 -6.33 -1.05
N ASP A 9 2.91 -6.93 0.07
CA ASP A 9 2.12 -7.95 0.75
C ASP A 9 0.85 -7.35 1.39
N MET A 10 -0.17 -8.15 1.64
CA MET A 10 -1.47 -7.66 2.09
C MET A 10 -1.58 -7.58 3.61
N ASP A 11 -1.86 -8.69 4.28
CA ASP A 11 -2.12 -8.72 5.72
C ASP A 11 -0.85 -8.41 6.51
N GLY A 12 -0.95 -7.47 7.46
CA GLY A 12 0.20 -7.04 8.25
C GLY A 12 1.21 -6.15 7.52
N THR A 13 0.95 -5.80 6.24
CA THR A 13 1.75 -4.82 5.49
C THR A 13 0.87 -3.70 4.89
N LEU A 14 0.04 -4.02 3.88
CA LEU A 14 -0.84 -3.05 3.22
C LEU A 14 -2.13 -2.78 4.02
N LEU A 15 -2.65 -3.84 4.65
CA LEU A 15 -3.89 -3.80 5.40
C LEU A 15 -3.64 -3.50 6.88
N LEU A 16 -4.51 -2.67 7.44
CA LEU A 16 -4.66 -2.50 8.88
C LEU A 16 -5.27 -3.78 9.51
N PRO A 17 -5.21 -3.94 10.85
CA PRO A 17 -5.76 -5.12 11.52
C PRO A 17 -7.27 -5.36 11.32
N ASP A 18 -8.03 -4.35 10.89
CA ASP A 18 -9.44 -4.45 10.52
C ASP A 18 -9.65 -4.81 9.04
N HIS A 19 -8.59 -5.25 8.35
CA HIS A 19 -8.54 -5.56 6.93
C HIS A 19 -8.89 -4.38 6.00
N THR A 20 -8.65 -3.14 6.44
CA THR A 20 -8.85 -1.95 5.62
C THR A 20 -7.53 -1.30 5.16
N ILE A 21 -7.57 -0.58 4.03
CA ILE A 21 -6.45 0.24 3.56
C ILE A 21 -6.68 1.69 4.01
N SER A 22 -5.67 2.27 4.66
CA SER A 22 -5.76 3.64 5.16
C SER A 22 -5.85 4.68 4.01
N PRO A 23 -6.49 5.85 4.24
CA PRO A 23 -6.56 6.90 3.23
C PRO A 23 -5.18 7.37 2.72
N ALA A 24 -4.17 7.42 3.61
CA ALA A 24 -2.82 7.83 3.25
C ALA A 24 -2.17 6.86 2.25
N VAL A 25 -2.33 5.56 2.47
CA VAL A 25 -1.77 4.53 1.58
C VAL A 25 -2.47 4.56 0.21
N LYS A 26 -3.79 4.78 0.18
CA LYS A 26 -4.52 4.98 -1.09
C LYS A 26 -4.00 6.16 -1.89
N ASN A 27 -3.76 7.29 -1.22
CA ASN A 27 -3.24 8.49 -1.87
C ASN A 27 -1.82 8.29 -2.40
N ALA A 28 -0.98 7.54 -1.67
CA ALA A 28 0.40 7.29 -2.08
C ALA A 28 0.52 6.35 -3.30
N ILE A 29 -0.41 5.40 -3.46
CA ILE A 29 -0.39 4.43 -4.57
C ILE A 29 -1.07 5.00 -5.83
N ALA A 30 -1.99 5.96 -5.67
CA ALA A 30 -2.70 6.57 -6.80
C ALA A 30 -1.91 7.67 -7.54
N ALA A 31 -0.75 8.06 -7.03
CA ALA A 31 0.14 9.08 -7.62
C ALA A 31 1.07 8.46 -8.68
#